data_AF-A0A0V1P2S0-F1
#
_entry.id   AF-A0A0V1P2S0-F1
#
_cell.length_a   1.000
_cell.length_b   1.000
_cell.length_c   1.000
_cell.angle_alpha   90.00
_cell.angle_beta   90.00
_cell.angle_gamma   90.00
#
_symmetry.space_group_name_H-M   'P 1'
#
loop_
_entity.id
_entity.type
_entity.pdbx_description
1 polymer ?
#
loop_
_entity_poly.entity_id
_entity_poly.type
_entity_poly.pdbx_seq_one_letter_code
_entity_poly.pdbx_strand_id
1 'polypeptide(L)'
;LTVLEPEVRAVGRWILLIPFVLSANMHEGDLVANYPFDLSRDGTEQRYSKTSDDDVFKHLAMSYSTKHANMADPNHEPCPLAGEDFSRRGGITNGARWYSVRGGMQDFNYLASNCFEITLELGCDKMPDPSKLKQAWEDNKNALLNFIWQASLIKDKKSGEPIAFANVYVVNITNANSPVFIEHSVKSAVDGDYWRLLTPGTYNITVLAEGYLSNTKTVKVINSKHTEAVRLDFHLTPVEYGEQQRIQDSDLQFIPLQGDTNFPSEYFTGNDRYVVSDDSDVDDIIDNGNVTVAPLHERIAVIRSGYKIAVSGGSAISHIKAVKMYTVTIIRQMTICAIGLKKRMLFICWTALLKILAKRRVFVNMEA
;
A
#
# COMPACT_ATOMS: atom_id res chain seq x y z
N LEU A 1 8.06 -23.54 12.02
CA LEU A 1 8.07 -22.08 12.21
C LEU A 1 9.37 -21.48 11.70
N THR A 2 9.35 -20.99 10.48
CA THR A 2 10.41 -20.15 9.93
C THR A 2 10.34 -18.79 10.63
N VAL A 3 11.42 -18.41 11.30
CA VAL A 3 11.53 -17.08 11.93
C VAL A 3 11.64 -16.07 10.79
N LEU A 4 10.77 -15.05 10.78
CA LEU A 4 10.91 -13.94 9.84
C LEU A 4 12.17 -13.14 10.18
N GLU A 5 12.98 -12.90 9.15
CA GLU A 5 14.16 -12.04 9.22
C GLU A 5 13.79 -10.64 9.74
N PRO A 6 14.70 -9.98 10.48
CA PRO A 6 14.41 -8.70 11.11
C PRO A 6 14.02 -7.61 10.09
N GLU A 7 14.61 -7.59 8.90
CA GLU A 7 14.30 -6.67 7.81
C GLU A 7 12.87 -6.88 7.30
N VAL A 8 12.47 -8.13 7.08
CA VAL A 8 11.12 -8.51 6.63
C VAL A 8 10.09 -8.03 7.65
N ARG A 9 10.37 -8.21 8.94
CA ARG A 9 9.49 -7.75 10.02
C ARG A 9 9.41 -6.23 10.08
N ALA A 10 10.53 -5.53 9.92
CA ALA A 10 10.58 -4.08 9.97
C ALA A 10 9.82 -3.46 8.80
N VAL A 11 10.07 -3.92 7.57
CA VAL A 11 9.42 -3.43 6.35
C VAL A 11 7.94 -3.83 6.32
N GLY A 12 7.60 -5.07 6.69
CA GLY A 12 6.21 -5.52 6.78
C GLY A 12 5.40 -4.65 7.75
N ARG A 13 5.94 -4.31 8.93
CA ARG A 13 5.31 -3.37 9.85
C ARG A 13 5.19 -1.97 9.25
N TRP A 14 6.22 -1.49 8.57
CA TRP A 14 6.22 -0.16 7.96
C TRP A 14 5.14 -0.02 6.88
N ILE A 15 5.01 -1.01 6.00
CA ILE A 15 3.97 -1.08 4.95
C ILE A 15 2.57 -1.03 5.56
N LEU A 16 2.32 -1.77 6.64
CA LEU A 16 1.01 -1.84 7.29
C LEU A 16 0.65 -0.58 8.11
N LEU A 17 1.64 0.25 8.46
CA LEU A 17 1.45 1.42 9.32
C LEU A 17 1.23 2.73 8.55
N ILE A 18 1.73 2.82 7.33
CA ILE A 18 1.65 4.02 6.50
C ILE A 18 0.73 3.71 5.32
N PRO A 19 -0.22 4.61 4.96
CA PRO A 19 -1.09 4.41 3.80
C PRO A 19 -0.31 4.65 2.50
N PHE A 20 0.67 3.79 2.20
CA PHE A 20 1.37 3.82 0.92
C PHE A 20 0.39 3.50 -0.21
N VAL A 21 0.47 4.30 -1.28
CA VAL A 21 -0.42 4.18 -2.45
C VAL A 21 0.31 3.51 -3.60
N LEU A 22 1.53 3.96 -3.87
CA LEU A 22 2.40 3.48 -4.94
C LEU A 22 3.79 3.24 -4.37
N SER A 23 4.41 2.14 -4.76
CA SER A 23 5.78 1.78 -4.40
C SER A 23 6.51 1.21 -5.62
N ALA A 24 7.83 1.25 -5.56
CA ALA A 24 8.67 0.43 -6.40
C ALA A 24 9.86 -0.06 -5.58
N ASN A 25 10.16 -1.35 -5.64
CA ASN A 25 11.41 -1.91 -5.11
C ASN A 25 12.42 -2.02 -6.27
N MET A 26 13.71 -1.80 -5.98
CA MET A 26 14.76 -1.71 -6.99
C MET A 26 15.70 -2.90 -6.88
N HIS A 27 15.98 -3.50 -8.03
CA HIS A 27 16.74 -4.73 -8.21
C HIS A 27 17.72 -4.58 -9.38
N GLU A 28 18.61 -5.55 -9.50
CA GLU A 28 19.55 -5.70 -10.60
C GLU A 28 19.69 -7.16 -11.03
N GLY A 29 20.10 -7.36 -12.28
CA GLY A 29 20.29 -8.67 -12.91
C GLY A 29 19.65 -8.75 -14.29
N ASP A 30 18.73 -7.84 -14.59
CA ASP A 30 18.14 -7.65 -15.91
C ASP A 30 17.77 -6.16 -16.12
N LEU A 31 17.11 -5.83 -17.23
CA LEU A 31 16.60 -4.49 -17.50
C LEU A 31 15.11 -4.52 -17.88
N VAL A 32 14.24 -4.46 -16.89
CA VAL A 32 12.79 -4.60 -17.05
C VAL A 32 12.01 -4.04 -15.86
N ALA A 33 10.82 -3.49 -16.11
CA ALA A 33 9.84 -3.20 -15.06
C ALA A 33 8.90 -4.41 -14.88
N ASN A 34 9.12 -5.14 -13.79
CA ASN A 34 8.35 -6.32 -13.39
C ASN A 34 7.10 -5.91 -12.60
N TYR A 35 5.96 -6.51 -12.91
CA TYR A 35 4.69 -6.21 -12.23
C TYR A 35 3.96 -7.48 -11.76
N PRO A 36 3.08 -7.37 -10.74
CA PRO A 36 2.44 -8.52 -10.13
C PRO A 36 1.50 -9.30 -11.05
N PHE A 37 1.17 -10.55 -10.70
CA PHE A 37 1.74 -11.30 -9.57
C PHE A 37 3.11 -11.91 -9.92
N ASP A 38 3.97 -12.03 -8.92
CA ASP A 38 5.24 -12.76 -9.00
C ASP A 38 5.03 -14.28 -8.87
N LEU A 39 4.00 -14.71 -8.14
CA LEU A 39 3.64 -16.12 -8.01
C LEU A 39 2.49 -16.48 -8.98
N SER A 40 2.66 -17.57 -9.73
CA SER A 40 1.57 -18.18 -10.49
C SER A 40 0.58 -18.87 -9.55
N ARG A 41 -0.72 -18.80 -9.86
CA ARG A 41 -1.80 -19.34 -9.00
C ARG A 41 -1.66 -20.83 -8.68
N ASP A 42 -1.09 -21.59 -9.60
CA ASP A 42 -0.87 -23.04 -9.51
C ASP A 42 0.59 -23.40 -9.20
N GLY A 43 1.46 -22.40 -8.98
CA GLY A 43 2.91 -22.59 -8.81
C GLY A 43 3.64 -23.00 -10.08
N THR A 44 2.97 -23.04 -11.25
CA THR A 44 3.61 -23.35 -12.53
C THR A 44 4.57 -22.25 -12.95
N GLU A 45 5.79 -22.62 -13.33
CA GLU A 45 6.78 -21.67 -13.83
C GLU A 45 6.35 -20.97 -15.13
N GLN A 46 6.80 -19.73 -15.32
CA GLN A 46 6.62 -18.94 -16.54
C GLN A 46 5.17 -18.78 -17.00
N ARG A 47 4.21 -18.82 -16.06
CA ARG A 47 2.78 -18.68 -16.34
C ARG A 47 2.30 -17.29 -15.94
N TYR A 48 1.67 -16.59 -16.88
CA TYR A 48 1.06 -15.28 -16.60
C TYR A 48 0.05 -15.37 -15.45
N SER A 49 0.25 -14.53 -14.44
CA SER A 49 -0.59 -14.48 -13.24
C SER A 49 -1.21 -13.09 -13.09
N LYS A 50 -2.47 -12.99 -13.52
CA LYS A 50 -3.21 -11.73 -13.64
C LYS A 50 -3.71 -11.24 -12.27
N THR A 51 -3.52 -9.96 -11.96
CA THR A 51 -4.19 -9.26 -10.84
C THR A 51 -5.55 -8.70 -11.25
N SER A 52 -6.39 -8.35 -10.27
CA SER A 52 -7.64 -7.61 -10.52
C SER A 52 -7.38 -6.23 -11.14
N ASP A 53 -6.19 -5.64 -10.88
CA ASP A 53 -5.74 -4.34 -11.39
C ASP A 53 -4.67 -4.44 -12.50
N ASP A 54 -4.67 -5.52 -13.28
CA ASP A 54 -3.62 -5.83 -14.26
C ASP A 54 -3.33 -4.69 -15.25
N ASP A 55 -4.37 -3.98 -15.71
CA ASP A 55 -4.22 -2.84 -16.61
C ASP A 55 -3.56 -1.63 -15.92
N VAL A 56 -3.81 -1.43 -14.62
CA VAL A 56 -3.15 -0.40 -13.82
C VAL A 56 -1.67 -0.74 -13.66
N PHE A 57 -1.35 -2.00 -13.34
CA PHE A 57 0.04 -2.43 -13.18
C PHE A 57 0.84 -2.35 -14.49
N LYS A 58 0.24 -2.76 -15.62
CA LYS A 58 0.86 -2.53 -16.94
C LYS A 58 1.10 -1.06 -17.21
N HIS A 59 0.14 -0.20 -16.89
CA HIS A 59 0.28 1.25 -17.05
C HIS A 59 1.42 1.79 -16.17
N LEU A 60 1.49 1.38 -14.90
CA LEU A 60 2.54 1.78 -13.96
C LEU A 60 3.93 1.33 -14.43
N ALA A 61 4.09 0.06 -14.81
CA ALA A 61 5.35 -0.47 -15.34
C ALA A 61 5.77 0.28 -16.62
N MET A 62 4.84 0.49 -17.55
CA MET A 62 5.09 1.22 -18.81
C MET A 62 5.43 2.70 -18.55
N SER A 63 4.88 3.30 -17.49
CA SER A 63 5.19 4.67 -17.10
C SER A 63 6.66 4.83 -16.68
N TYR A 64 7.28 3.77 -16.16
CA TYR A 64 8.71 3.75 -15.89
C TYR A 64 9.50 3.40 -17.15
N SER A 65 9.21 2.25 -17.77
CA SER A 65 10.03 1.67 -18.84
C SER A 65 10.17 2.59 -20.06
N THR A 66 9.09 3.28 -20.46
CA THR A 66 9.08 4.19 -21.62
C THR A 66 9.78 5.53 -21.37
N LYS A 67 10.11 5.82 -20.10
CA LYS A 67 10.85 7.01 -19.69
C LYS A 67 12.28 6.71 -19.26
N HIS A 68 12.60 5.44 -19.06
CA HIS A 68 13.97 4.97 -18.92
C HIS A 68 14.68 5.08 -20.28
N ALA A 69 15.97 5.41 -20.27
CA ALA A 69 16.72 5.61 -21.51
C ALA A 69 16.73 4.37 -22.43
N ASN A 70 16.88 3.18 -21.84
CA ASN A 70 17.15 1.95 -22.59
C ASN A 70 16.10 0.82 -22.41
N MET A 71 15.22 0.91 -21.40
CA MET A 71 14.45 -0.27 -20.94
C MET A 71 13.40 -0.70 -21.96
N ALA A 72 12.79 0.27 -22.65
CA ALA A 72 11.83 0.05 -23.72
C ALA A 72 12.42 0.34 -25.12
N ASP A 73 13.74 0.49 -25.26
CA ASP A 73 14.38 0.73 -26.56
C ASP A 73 14.61 -0.61 -27.28
N PRO A 74 13.89 -0.92 -28.38
CA PRO A 74 14.03 -2.19 -29.09
C PRO A 74 15.40 -2.39 -29.77
N ASN A 75 16.26 -1.35 -29.80
CA ASN A 75 17.63 -1.44 -30.30
C ASN A 75 18.65 -1.66 -29.17
N HIS A 76 18.23 -1.64 -27.91
CA HIS A 76 19.10 -1.98 -26.80
C HIS A 76 19.28 -3.50 -26.77
N GLU A 77 20.54 -3.94 -26.74
CA GLU A 77 20.84 -5.36 -26.62
C GLU A 77 20.34 -5.90 -25.27
N PRO A 78 19.66 -7.06 -25.25
CA PRO A 78 19.20 -7.65 -24.01
C PRO A 78 20.39 -8.05 -23.13
N CYS A 79 20.15 -8.17 -21.83
CA CYS A 79 21.19 -8.60 -20.91
C CYS A 79 21.73 -10.00 -21.33
N PRO A 80 23.06 -10.24 -21.30
CA PRO A 80 23.64 -11.46 -21.86
C PRO A 80 23.15 -12.78 -21.23
N LEU A 81 22.60 -12.71 -20.02
CA LEU A 81 22.06 -13.85 -19.26
C LEU A 81 20.53 -13.82 -19.17
N ALA A 82 19.88 -12.85 -19.81
CA ALA A 82 18.42 -12.79 -19.85
C ALA A 82 17.86 -13.93 -20.70
N GLY A 83 16.87 -14.64 -20.17
CA GLY A 83 16.14 -15.66 -20.91
C GLY A 83 15.14 -15.09 -21.94
N GLU A 84 14.92 -13.77 -21.92
CA GLU A 84 13.97 -13.07 -22.76
C GLU A 84 14.48 -11.67 -23.13
N ASP A 85 14.09 -11.18 -24.31
CA ASP A 85 14.30 -9.79 -24.73
C ASP A 85 13.07 -8.94 -24.36
N PHE A 86 13.15 -8.23 -23.23
CA PHE A 86 12.08 -7.38 -22.72
C PHE A 86 11.90 -6.09 -23.51
N SER A 87 12.97 -5.59 -24.15
CA SER A 87 12.94 -4.33 -24.91
C SER A 87 11.89 -4.36 -26.01
N ARG A 88 11.75 -5.51 -26.68
CA ARG A 88 10.77 -5.76 -27.75
C ARG A 88 9.33 -5.85 -27.28
N ARG A 89 9.11 -5.89 -25.95
CA ARG A 89 7.80 -5.96 -25.31
C ARG A 89 7.52 -4.73 -24.45
N GLY A 90 8.19 -3.61 -24.75
CA GLY A 90 8.01 -2.33 -24.07
C GLY A 90 8.71 -2.24 -22.72
N GLY A 91 9.65 -3.15 -22.44
CA GLY A 91 10.45 -3.11 -21.22
C GLY A 91 9.68 -3.45 -19.95
N ILE A 92 8.59 -4.22 -20.06
CA ILE A 92 7.78 -4.65 -18.93
C ILE A 92 7.56 -6.17 -18.95
N THR A 93 7.34 -6.77 -17.77
CA THR A 93 6.96 -8.18 -17.67
C THR A 93 6.06 -8.45 -16.46
N ASN A 94 5.19 -9.47 -16.56
CA ASN A 94 4.51 -10.01 -15.40
C ASN A 94 5.46 -10.97 -14.68
N GLY A 95 5.58 -10.88 -13.35
CA GLY A 95 6.57 -11.64 -12.60
C GLY A 95 6.47 -13.14 -12.79
N ALA A 96 5.31 -13.72 -12.54
CA ALA A 96 5.10 -15.15 -12.70
C ALA A 96 5.31 -15.66 -14.14
N ARG A 97 5.07 -14.80 -15.14
CA ARG A 97 5.36 -15.10 -16.55
C ARG A 97 6.87 -15.13 -16.82
N TRP A 98 7.65 -14.30 -16.14
CA TRP A 98 9.10 -14.30 -16.27
C TRP A 98 9.71 -15.50 -15.53
N TYR A 99 9.47 -15.60 -14.22
CA TYR A 99 9.74 -16.78 -13.39
C TYR A 99 8.95 -16.66 -12.08
N SER A 100 8.47 -17.79 -11.56
CA SER A 100 7.56 -17.77 -10.41
C SER A 100 8.33 -17.53 -9.10
N VAL A 101 7.96 -16.52 -8.32
CA VAL A 101 8.59 -16.20 -7.04
C VAL A 101 7.58 -16.21 -5.91
N ARG A 102 7.79 -17.11 -4.94
CA ARG A 102 6.96 -17.18 -3.74
C ARG A 102 7.52 -16.27 -2.64
N GLY A 103 6.64 -15.48 -2.02
CA GLY A 103 6.98 -14.67 -0.84
C GLY A 103 7.67 -13.35 -1.16
N GLY A 104 7.54 -12.85 -2.39
CA GLY A 104 8.05 -11.53 -2.78
C GLY A 104 7.34 -10.38 -2.06
N MET A 105 8.09 -9.29 -1.82
CA MET A 105 7.56 -8.07 -1.19
C MET A 105 6.53 -7.36 -2.08
N GLN A 106 6.69 -7.47 -3.41
CA GLN A 106 5.80 -6.86 -4.40
C GLN A 106 4.36 -7.36 -4.24
N ASP A 107 4.16 -8.69 -4.21
CA ASP A 107 2.84 -9.31 -4.02
C ASP A 107 2.30 -9.05 -2.60
N PHE A 108 3.17 -9.01 -1.58
CA PHE A 108 2.76 -8.66 -0.20
C PHE A 108 2.16 -7.26 -0.11
N ASN A 109 2.77 -6.26 -0.76
CA ASN A 109 2.23 -4.89 -0.78
C ASN A 109 0.79 -4.86 -1.30
N TYR A 110 0.53 -5.51 -2.44
CA TYR A 110 -0.79 -5.52 -3.08
C TYR A 110 -1.83 -6.34 -2.31
N LEU A 111 -1.43 -7.47 -1.70
CA LEU A 111 -2.38 -8.35 -1.01
C LEU A 111 -2.66 -7.94 0.44
N ALA A 112 -1.69 -7.34 1.13
CA ALA A 112 -1.79 -7.03 2.55
C ALA A 112 -2.02 -5.54 2.85
N SER A 113 -2.00 -4.66 1.84
CA SER A 113 -2.14 -3.22 2.02
C SER A 113 -2.85 -2.56 0.83
N ASN A 114 -3.01 -1.23 0.85
CA ASN A 114 -3.52 -0.46 -0.29
C ASN A 114 -2.44 -0.20 -1.37
N CYS A 115 -1.19 -0.59 -1.12
CA CYS A 115 -0.04 -0.16 -1.92
C CYS A 115 0.14 -1.00 -3.19
N PHE A 116 0.29 -0.31 -4.32
CA PHE A 116 0.63 -0.92 -5.59
C PHE A 116 2.14 -0.86 -5.76
N GLU A 117 2.82 -2.00 -5.66
CA GLU A 117 4.27 -2.08 -5.86
C GLU A 117 4.63 -2.77 -7.18
N ILE A 118 5.65 -2.25 -7.86
CA ILE A 118 6.33 -2.93 -8.97
C ILE A 118 7.81 -3.17 -8.60
N THR A 119 8.44 -4.15 -9.24
CA THR A 119 9.87 -4.42 -9.10
C THR A 119 10.60 -3.85 -10.32
N LEU A 120 11.63 -3.03 -10.10
CA LEU A 120 12.41 -2.40 -11.16
C LEU A 120 13.78 -3.06 -11.25
N GLU A 121 14.04 -3.80 -12.33
CA GLU A 121 15.37 -4.32 -12.67
C GLU A 121 16.11 -3.24 -13.48
N LEU A 122 17.14 -2.65 -12.88
CA LEU A 122 17.74 -1.39 -13.36
C LEU A 122 19.00 -1.58 -14.22
N GLY A 123 19.43 -2.83 -14.45
CA GLY A 123 20.58 -3.14 -15.28
C GLY A 123 21.11 -4.56 -15.05
N CYS A 124 21.85 -5.04 -16.05
CA CYS A 124 22.40 -6.40 -16.07
C CYS A 124 23.48 -6.61 -14.99
N ASP A 125 24.33 -5.60 -14.76
CA ASP A 125 25.42 -5.67 -13.80
C ASP A 125 24.89 -5.45 -12.39
N LYS A 126 24.84 -6.51 -11.56
CA LYS A 126 24.40 -6.40 -10.15
C LYS A 126 25.27 -5.50 -9.28
N MET A 127 26.54 -5.36 -9.65
CA MET A 127 27.49 -4.50 -8.97
C MET A 127 28.30 -3.74 -10.02
N PRO A 128 27.73 -2.68 -10.63
CA PRO A 128 28.40 -1.94 -11.69
C PRO A 128 29.62 -1.20 -11.13
N ASP A 129 30.60 -0.97 -11.99
CA ASP A 129 31.74 -0.12 -11.62
C ASP A 129 31.26 1.28 -11.23
N PRO A 130 31.82 1.91 -10.16
CA PRO A 130 31.41 3.25 -9.72
C PRO A 130 31.41 4.32 -10.81
N SER A 131 32.24 4.18 -11.85
CA SER A 131 32.26 5.09 -12.99
C SER A 131 30.95 5.10 -13.79
N LYS A 132 30.16 4.02 -13.75
CA LYS A 132 28.87 3.90 -14.45
C LYS A 132 27.70 4.54 -13.68
N LEU A 133 27.85 4.84 -12.38
CA LEU A 133 26.75 5.31 -11.53
C LEU A 133 26.12 6.62 -12.01
N LYS A 134 26.93 7.52 -12.57
CA LYS A 134 26.40 8.77 -13.16
C LYS A 134 25.49 8.49 -14.33
N GLN A 135 25.86 7.57 -15.21
CA GLN A 135 25.05 7.20 -16.37
C GLN A 135 23.77 6.48 -15.91
N ALA A 136 23.89 5.54 -14.96
CA ALA A 136 22.73 4.86 -14.38
C ALA A 136 21.71 5.85 -13.79
N TRP A 137 22.18 6.92 -13.13
CA TRP A 137 21.30 8.00 -12.67
C TRP A 137 20.61 8.72 -13.83
N GLU A 138 21.34 9.15 -14.86
CA GLU A 138 20.75 9.87 -15.99
C GLU A 138 19.74 9.01 -16.76
N ASP A 139 20.01 7.70 -16.89
CA ASP A 139 19.12 6.75 -17.55
C ASP A 139 17.78 6.58 -16.81
N ASN A 140 17.81 6.68 -15.48
CA ASN A 140 16.66 6.42 -14.60
C ASN A 140 15.92 7.69 -14.13
N LYS A 141 16.57 8.85 -14.09
CA LYS A 141 16.04 10.08 -13.48
C LYS A 141 14.64 10.45 -13.98
N ASN A 142 14.44 10.46 -15.30
CA ASN A 142 13.15 10.83 -15.89
C ASN A 142 12.08 9.76 -15.63
N ALA A 143 12.46 8.49 -15.58
CA ALA A 143 11.56 7.38 -15.26
C ALA A 143 11.08 7.45 -13.81
N LEU A 144 11.99 7.69 -12.86
CA LEU A 144 11.68 7.84 -11.44
C LEU A 144 10.71 9.01 -11.20
N LEU A 145 10.98 10.18 -11.81
CA LEU A 145 10.09 11.34 -11.69
C LEU A 145 8.71 11.05 -12.27
N ASN A 146 8.65 10.42 -13.45
CA ASN A 146 7.38 10.08 -14.09
C ASN A 146 6.58 9.04 -13.30
N PHE A 147 7.25 8.08 -12.67
CA PHE A 147 6.64 7.07 -11.83
C PHE A 147 6.05 7.67 -10.55
N ILE A 148 6.80 8.55 -9.87
CA ILE A 148 6.30 9.27 -8.68
C ILE A 148 5.06 10.11 -9.03
N TRP A 149 5.00 10.72 -10.22
CA TRP A 149 3.81 11.47 -10.66
C TRP A 149 2.55 10.61 -10.84
N GLN A 150 2.68 9.29 -10.98
CA GLN A 150 1.52 8.39 -11.03
C GLN A 150 0.78 8.32 -9.68
N ALA A 151 1.42 8.67 -8.57
CA ALA A 151 0.84 8.66 -7.22
C ALA A 151 0.19 10.00 -6.82
N SER A 152 -0.42 10.71 -7.78
CA SER A 152 -0.81 12.13 -7.66
C SER A 152 -1.34 12.53 -6.26
N LEU A 153 -0.70 13.55 -5.67
CA LEU A 153 -1.00 14.05 -4.33
C LEU A 153 -2.37 14.73 -4.26
N ILE A 154 -3.29 14.17 -3.47
CA ILE A 154 -4.58 14.80 -3.14
C ILE A 154 -4.35 15.83 -2.03
N LYS A 155 -4.90 17.04 -2.19
CA LYS A 155 -4.87 18.10 -1.16
C LYS A 155 -6.21 18.19 -0.45
N ASP A 156 -6.14 18.23 0.88
CA ASP A 156 -7.31 18.44 1.74
C ASP A 156 -7.97 19.80 1.47
N LYS A 157 -9.31 19.78 1.46
CA LYS A 157 -10.18 20.95 1.51
C LYS A 157 -11.34 20.59 2.44
N LYS A 158 -11.04 20.56 3.75
CA LYS A 158 -11.92 20.65 4.93
C LYS A 158 -13.43 20.62 4.67
N SER A 159 -14.18 19.72 5.32
CA SER A 159 -15.60 19.99 5.68
C SER A 159 -16.31 19.00 6.61
N GLY A 160 -15.71 17.92 7.13
CA GLY A 160 -16.41 16.99 8.03
C GLY A 160 -15.49 16.05 8.81
N GLU A 161 -16.04 15.34 9.79
CA GLU A 161 -15.29 14.32 10.53
C GLU A 161 -14.95 13.15 9.59
N PRO A 162 -13.71 12.65 9.63
CA PRO A 162 -13.27 11.59 8.74
C PRO A 162 -13.84 10.22 9.13
N ILE A 163 -14.16 9.40 8.13
CA ILE A 163 -14.52 7.99 8.35
C ILE A 163 -13.31 7.13 8.00
N ALA A 164 -12.62 6.64 9.02
CA ALA A 164 -11.45 5.78 8.87
C ALA A 164 -11.84 4.35 8.46
N PHE A 165 -10.95 3.69 7.72
CA PHE A 165 -11.07 2.27 7.35
C PHE A 165 -12.36 1.89 6.59
N ALA A 166 -12.98 2.86 5.92
CA ALA A 166 -14.09 2.60 4.99
C ALA A 166 -13.57 1.84 3.77
N ASN A 167 -14.30 0.82 3.33
CA ASN A 167 -13.97 0.07 2.12
C ASN A 167 -14.43 0.82 0.88
N VAL A 168 -13.55 0.93 -0.11
CA VAL A 168 -13.81 1.56 -1.40
C VAL A 168 -13.75 0.49 -2.47
N TYR A 169 -14.92 0.20 -3.05
CA TYR A 169 -15.10 -0.78 -4.12
C TYR A 169 -15.21 -0.09 -5.48
N VAL A 170 -14.77 -0.77 -6.54
CA VAL A 170 -14.71 -0.21 -7.89
C VAL A 170 -15.34 -1.16 -8.90
N VAL A 171 -16.26 -0.63 -9.70
CA VAL A 171 -16.76 -1.30 -10.92
C VAL A 171 -16.36 -0.45 -12.12
N ASN A 172 -15.59 -1.03 -13.05
CA ASN A 172 -15.29 -0.42 -14.33
C ASN A 172 -16.51 -0.52 -15.25
N ILE A 173 -17.07 0.63 -15.63
CA ILE A 173 -18.23 0.74 -16.51
C ILE A 173 -17.89 1.48 -17.81
N THR A 174 -16.60 1.55 -18.17
CA THR A 174 -16.14 2.19 -19.41
C THR A 174 -16.83 1.59 -20.63
N ASN A 175 -17.02 0.27 -20.65
CA ASN A 175 -17.97 -0.40 -21.53
C ASN A 175 -19.26 -0.68 -20.75
N ALA A 176 -20.29 0.14 -20.96
CA ALA A 176 -21.57 0.01 -20.23
C ALA A 176 -22.26 -1.35 -20.43
N ASN A 177 -21.96 -2.08 -21.52
CA ASN A 177 -22.52 -3.39 -21.80
C ASN A 177 -21.77 -4.54 -21.11
N SER A 178 -20.61 -4.27 -20.53
CA SER A 178 -19.77 -5.27 -19.86
C SER A 178 -19.09 -4.63 -18.64
N PRO A 179 -19.86 -4.34 -17.59
CA PRO A 179 -19.30 -3.83 -16.34
C PRO A 179 -18.39 -4.90 -15.72
N VAL A 180 -17.22 -4.50 -15.24
CA VAL A 180 -16.24 -5.39 -14.61
C VAL A 180 -16.01 -4.94 -13.17
N PHE A 181 -16.36 -5.78 -12.20
CA PHE A 181 -15.98 -5.56 -10.82
C PHE A 181 -14.48 -5.78 -10.65
N ILE A 182 -13.79 -4.82 -10.04
CA ILE A 182 -12.38 -4.96 -9.71
C ILE A 182 -12.31 -5.61 -8.33
N GLU A 183 -11.98 -6.90 -8.29
CA GLU A 183 -11.84 -7.72 -7.09
C GLU A 183 -10.58 -7.35 -6.29
N HIS A 184 -10.48 -6.09 -5.89
CA HIS A 184 -9.45 -5.54 -5.01
C HIS A 184 -9.93 -4.17 -4.51
N SER A 185 -10.47 -4.13 -3.28
CA SER A 185 -10.88 -2.88 -2.63
C SER A 185 -9.69 -2.19 -1.97
N VAL A 186 -9.81 -0.88 -1.72
CA VAL A 186 -8.88 -0.14 -0.85
C VAL A 186 -9.62 0.37 0.38
N LYS A 187 -8.88 0.63 1.46
CA LYS A 187 -9.44 1.21 2.69
C LYS A 187 -9.07 2.69 2.82
N SER A 188 -9.96 3.51 3.36
CA SER A 188 -9.58 4.87 3.77
C SER A 188 -8.59 4.84 4.94
N ALA A 189 -7.70 5.83 4.98
CA ALA A 189 -6.73 5.99 6.07
C ALA A 189 -7.40 6.53 7.34
N VAL A 190 -6.60 6.76 8.38
CA VAL A 190 -7.08 7.18 9.71
C VAL A 190 -7.80 8.54 9.65
N ASP A 191 -7.40 9.40 8.73
CA ASP A 191 -7.97 10.70 8.42
C ASP A 191 -9.02 10.64 7.29
N GLY A 192 -9.48 9.45 6.92
CA GLY A 192 -10.64 9.22 6.06
C GLY A 192 -10.40 9.51 4.58
N ASP A 193 -9.23 10.00 4.20
CA ASP A 193 -8.78 10.06 2.83
C ASP A 193 -8.47 8.67 2.28
N TYR A 194 -8.55 8.53 0.97
CA TYR A 194 -8.29 7.29 0.27
C TYR A 194 -7.72 7.60 -1.09
N TRP A 195 -6.96 6.65 -1.63
CA TRP A 195 -6.41 6.75 -2.98
C TRP A 195 -6.70 5.46 -3.71
N ARG A 196 -7.21 5.60 -4.93
CA ARG A 196 -7.46 4.47 -5.81
C ARG A 196 -6.85 4.75 -7.18
N LEU A 197 -5.77 4.05 -7.50
CA LEU A 197 -5.14 4.12 -8.81
C LEU A 197 -6.02 3.41 -9.83
N LEU A 198 -6.37 4.10 -10.91
CA LEU A 198 -7.20 3.59 -12.00
C LEU A 198 -6.64 4.08 -13.33
N THR A 199 -6.80 3.27 -14.37
CA THR A 199 -6.56 3.69 -15.75
C THR A 199 -7.65 4.66 -16.22
N PRO A 200 -7.45 5.38 -17.34
CA PRO A 200 -8.51 6.21 -17.93
C PRO A 200 -9.75 5.39 -18.25
N GLY A 201 -10.91 5.86 -17.81
CA GLY A 201 -12.16 5.13 -17.93
C GLY A 201 -13.30 5.77 -17.14
N THR A 202 -14.45 5.11 -17.16
CA THR A 202 -15.61 5.49 -16.33
C THR A 202 -15.86 4.40 -15.30
N TYR A 203 -16.04 4.78 -14.04
CA TYR A 203 -16.13 3.86 -12.92
C TYR A 203 -17.29 4.22 -12.00
N ASN A 204 -17.92 3.21 -11.42
CA ASN A 204 -18.75 3.37 -10.23
C ASN A 204 -17.89 3.06 -9.01
N ILE A 205 -17.84 4.01 -8.09
CA ILE A 205 -17.10 3.92 -6.82
C ILE A 205 -18.12 3.82 -5.70
N THR A 206 -18.06 2.74 -4.93
CA THR A 206 -18.94 2.51 -3.79
C THR A 206 -18.12 2.55 -2.50
N VAL A 207 -18.52 3.40 -1.56
CA VAL A 207 -17.92 3.46 -0.22
C VAL A 207 -18.85 2.81 0.79
N LEU A 208 -18.29 1.87 1.56
CA LEU A 208 -18.97 1.14 2.63
C LEU A 208 -18.20 1.32 3.95
N ALA A 209 -18.91 1.73 5.00
CA ALA A 209 -18.35 1.84 6.34
C ALA A 209 -19.30 1.22 7.38
N GLU A 210 -18.76 0.60 8.41
CA GLU A 210 -19.55 -0.01 9.49
C GLU A 210 -20.42 1.05 10.19
N GLY A 211 -21.71 0.75 10.34
CA GLY A 211 -22.67 1.68 10.95
C GLY A 211 -23.20 2.77 10.02
N TYR A 212 -22.87 2.73 8.72
CA TYR A 212 -23.35 3.66 7.71
C TYR A 212 -23.99 2.95 6.51
N LEU A 213 -24.94 3.61 5.85
CA LEU A 213 -25.44 3.23 4.54
C LEU A 213 -24.34 3.47 3.49
N SER A 214 -24.18 2.54 2.56
CA SER A 214 -23.23 2.69 1.45
C SER A 214 -23.64 3.83 0.52
N ASN A 215 -22.65 4.44 -0.14
CA ASN A 215 -22.90 5.47 -1.14
C ASN A 215 -22.08 5.18 -2.41
N THR A 216 -22.73 5.30 -3.56
CA THR A 216 -22.12 5.05 -4.87
C THR A 216 -22.10 6.31 -5.71
N LYS A 217 -20.96 6.62 -6.32
CA LYS A 217 -20.80 7.73 -7.27
C LYS A 217 -20.11 7.26 -8.54
N THR A 218 -20.58 7.76 -9.68
CA THR A 218 -19.90 7.56 -10.96
C THR A 218 -18.83 8.63 -11.16
N VAL A 219 -17.65 8.23 -11.60
CA VAL A 219 -16.52 9.12 -11.90
C VAL A 219 -15.89 8.76 -13.24
N LYS A 220 -15.48 9.78 -14.01
CA LYS A 220 -14.68 9.62 -15.21
C LYS A 220 -13.22 9.95 -14.88
N VAL A 221 -12.36 8.95 -14.95
CA VAL A 221 -10.91 9.09 -14.78
C VAL A 221 -10.30 9.45 -16.12
N ILE A 222 -9.50 10.52 -16.12
CA ILE A 222 -8.74 10.98 -17.28
C ILE A 222 -7.26 11.04 -16.89
N ASN A 223 -6.36 10.74 -17.83
CA ASN A 223 -4.92 10.85 -17.63
C ASN A 223 -4.38 12.01 -18.48
N SER A 224 -4.69 13.23 -18.05
CA SER A 224 -4.11 14.44 -18.64
C SER A 224 -2.71 14.67 -18.06
N LYS A 225 -1.76 15.09 -18.91
CA LYS A 225 -0.36 15.26 -18.48
C LYS A 225 -0.27 16.29 -17.34
N HIS A 226 0.39 15.90 -16.26
CA HIS A 226 0.68 16.75 -15.09
C HIS A 226 -0.57 17.42 -14.47
N THR A 227 -1.72 16.75 -14.51
CA THR A 227 -2.93 17.21 -13.80
C THR A 227 -3.10 16.50 -12.47
N GLU A 228 -3.71 17.18 -11.49
CA GLU A 228 -4.08 16.56 -10.22
C GLU A 228 -5.10 15.42 -10.43
N ALA A 229 -5.10 14.43 -9.52
CA ALA A 229 -6.09 13.35 -9.55
C ALA A 229 -7.52 13.89 -9.37
N VAL A 230 -8.48 13.16 -9.94
CA VAL A 230 -9.91 13.48 -9.75
C VAL A 230 -10.28 13.27 -8.29
N ARG A 231 -10.66 14.35 -7.60
CA ARG A 231 -11.15 14.28 -6.23
C ARG A 231 -12.62 13.83 -6.20
N LEU A 232 -12.91 12.82 -5.39
CA LEU A 232 -14.26 12.28 -5.21
C LEU A 232 -14.54 12.08 -3.71
N ASP A 233 -15.31 12.99 -3.12
CA ASP A 233 -15.63 12.94 -1.69
C ASP A 233 -16.97 12.19 -1.47
N PHE A 234 -17.08 11.43 -0.39
CA PHE A 234 -18.31 10.73 0.01
C PHE A 234 -18.82 11.23 1.36
N HIS A 235 -20.13 11.39 1.48
CA HIS A 235 -20.82 11.65 2.74
C HIS A 235 -21.77 10.50 3.01
N LEU A 236 -21.48 9.72 4.04
CA LEU A 236 -22.26 8.54 4.39
C LEU A 236 -23.31 8.88 5.45
N THR A 237 -24.46 8.22 5.37
CA THR A 237 -25.57 8.38 6.33
C THR A 237 -25.50 7.28 7.39
N PRO A 238 -25.49 7.58 8.70
CA PRO A 238 -25.53 6.55 9.73
C PRO A 238 -26.79 5.68 9.63
N VAL A 239 -26.66 4.40 9.96
CA VAL A 239 -27.81 3.50 10.09
C VAL A 239 -28.51 3.81 11.42
N GLU A 240 -29.79 4.17 11.38
CA GLU A 240 -30.57 4.37 12.60
C GLU A 240 -30.94 3.01 13.23
N TYR A 241 -30.60 2.82 14.51
CA TYR A 241 -31.01 1.66 15.31
C TYR A 241 -32.52 1.75 15.62
N GLY A 242 -33.33 1.40 14.62
CA GLY A 242 -34.78 1.42 14.68
C GLY A 242 -35.41 0.71 13.48
N GLU A 243 -34.71 0.66 12.35
CA GLU A 243 -35.08 -0.16 11.22
C GLU A 243 -34.00 -1.22 11.00
N GLN A 244 -34.34 -2.48 11.25
CA GLN A 244 -33.66 -3.61 10.63
C GLN A 244 -33.94 -3.55 9.12
N GLN A 245 -33.43 -2.53 8.42
CA GLN A 245 -33.38 -2.55 6.97
C GLN A 245 -32.32 -3.57 6.60
N ARG A 246 -32.80 -4.78 6.28
CA ARG A 246 -32.08 -5.72 5.42
C ARG A 246 -31.40 -4.90 4.33
N ILE A 247 -30.08 -5.01 4.23
CA ILE A 247 -29.33 -4.54 3.07
C ILE A 247 -30.11 -5.02 1.84
N GLN A 248 -30.63 -4.11 1.01
CA GLN A 248 -31.36 -4.54 -0.17
C GLN A 248 -30.36 -5.17 -1.12
N ASP A 249 -30.65 -6.39 -1.58
CA ASP A 249 -29.82 -7.14 -2.54
C ASP A 249 -29.45 -6.31 -3.77
N SER A 250 -30.23 -5.27 -4.13
CA SER A 250 -29.92 -4.36 -5.25
C SER A 250 -28.65 -3.52 -5.07
N ASP A 251 -28.27 -3.17 -3.83
CA ASP A 251 -27.06 -2.39 -3.57
C ASP A 251 -25.79 -3.28 -3.51
N LEU A 252 -26.00 -4.58 -3.27
CA LEU A 252 -24.97 -5.62 -3.25
C LEU A 252 -24.90 -6.43 -4.55
N GLN A 253 -25.76 -6.16 -5.54
CA GLN A 253 -25.87 -6.94 -6.79
C GLN A 253 -24.56 -7.02 -7.59
N PHE A 254 -23.59 -6.14 -7.30
CA PHE A 254 -22.26 -6.12 -7.92
C PHE A 254 -21.10 -6.29 -6.94
N ILE A 255 -21.37 -6.47 -5.65
CA ILE A 255 -20.35 -6.74 -4.64
C ILE A 255 -20.48 -8.23 -4.30
N PRO A 256 -19.55 -9.09 -4.74
CA PRO A 256 -19.54 -10.47 -4.28
C PRO A 256 -19.55 -10.45 -2.75
N LEU A 257 -20.61 -10.98 -2.12
CA LEU A 257 -20.67 -11.27 -0.69
C LEU A 257 -19.78 -12.49 -0.37
N GLN A 258 -18.56 -12.54 -0.91
CA GLN A 258 -17.48 -13.27 -0.28
C GLN A 258 -16.88 -12.29 0.70
N GLY A 259 -17.13 -12.53 2.00
CA GLY A 259 -16.40 -11.83 3.06
C GLY A 259 -14.93 -11.83 2.70
N ASP A 260 -14.24 -10.73 3.01
CA ASP A 260 -12.83 -10.43 2.71
C ASP A 260 -11.91 -11.67 2.94
N THR A 261 -11.92 -12.64 2.01
CA THR A 261 -11.09 -13.85 2.02
C THR A 261 -9.79 -13.57 1.28
N ASN A 262 -9.37 -12.30 1.23
CA ASN A 262 -8.07 -11.86 0.75
C ASN A 262 -6.89 -12.45 1.55
N PHE A 263 -7.16 -13.34 2.51
CA PHE A 263 -6.24 -14.39 2.88
C PHE A 263 -6.65 -15.69 2.18
N PRO A 264 -6.01 -16.08 1.07
CA PRO A 264 -6.15 -17.43 0.60
C PRO A 264 -5.53 -18.31 1.67
N SER A 265 -6.35 -19.14 2.32
CA SER A 265 -5.92 -20.10 3.34
C SER A 265 -4.84 -21.07 2.83
N GLU A 266 -4.59 -21.07 1.52
CA GLU A 266 -3.54 -21.83 0.84
C GLU A 266 -2.15 -21.15 0.92
N TYR A 267 -2.05 -19.87 1.30
CA TYR A 267 -0.76 -19.22 1.62
C TYR A 267 -0.24 -19.59 3.02
N PHE A 268 -1.10 -20.14 3.88
CA PHE A 268 -0.77 -20.68 5.19
C PHE A 268 -1.36 -22.09 5.31
N THR A 269 -0.64 -23.10 4.83
CA THR A 269 -0.96 -24.50 5.14
C THR A 269 -1.15 -24.63 6.65
N GLY A 270 -2.35 -25.06 7.07
CA GLY A 270 -2.87 -24.99 8.43
C GLY A 270 -2.18 -25.84 9.50
N ASN A 271 -0.84 -25.84 9.55
CA ASN A 271 -0.04 -26.50 10.58
C ASN A 271 1.03 -25.62 11.24
N ASP A 272 1.24 -24.37 10.81
CA ASP A 272 2.20 -23.48 11.47
C ASP A 272 1.55 -22.65 12.57
N ARG A 273 1.58 -23.19 13.79
CA ARG A 273 1.26 -22.47 15.04
C ARG A 273 2.38 -21.49 15.38
N TYR A 274 2.27 -20.23 14.98
CA TYR A 274 3.24 -19.19 15.37
C TYR A 274 3.11 -18.84 16.85
N VAL A 275 4.06 -19.28 17.67
CA VAL A 275 4.24 -18.79 19.05
C VAL A 275 5.13 -17.55 18.99
N VAL A 276 4.59 -16.41 19.40
CA VAL A 276 5.40 -15.24 19.75
C VAL A 276 6.01 -15.55 21.12
N SER A 277 7.25 -16.04 21.15
CA SER A 277 8.00 -16.14 22.40
C SER A 277 8.58 -14.77 22.72
N ASP A 278 7.87 -13.98 23.52
CA ASP A 278 8.48 -12.90 24.28
C ASP A 278 9.18 -13.51 25.50
N ASP A 279 10.50 -13.45 25.53
CA ASP A 279 11.29 -13.66 26.75
C ASP A 279 11.01 -12.47 27.68
N SER A 280 10.11 -12.65 28.65
CA SER A 280 10.31 -12.40 30.09
C SER A 280 8.97 -12.29 30.82
N ASP A 281 8.80 -13.22 31.76
CA ASP A 281 7.94 -13.17 32.95
C ASP A 281 6.41 -13.06 32.78
N VAL A 282 5.72 -14.20 32.55
CA VAL A 282 4.48 -14.55 33.28
C VAL A 282 4.32 -16.09 33.33
N ASP A 283 4.43 -16.66 34.54
CA ASP A 283 4.09 -18.04 34.85
C ASP A 283 2.60 -18.37 34.65
N ASP A 284 2.35 -19.60 34.21
CA ASP A 284 1.13 -20.42 34.33
C ASP A 284 -0.21 -19.91 33.77
N ILE A 285 -0.70 -20.60 32.73
CA ILE A 285 -1.84 -21.55 32.79
C ILE A 285 -1.96 -22.23 31.42
N ILE A 286 -1.55 -23.50 31.36
CA ILE A 286 -2.01 -24.46 30.35
C ILE A 286 -3.19 -25.19 31.00
N ASP A 287 -4.38 -25.12 30.41
CA ASP A 287 -5.41 -26.13 30.67
C ASP A 287 -5.96 -26.67 29.33
N ASN A 288 -5.52 -27.89 29.06
CA ASN A 288 -6.15 -28.97 28.31
C ASN A 288 -7.02 -28.63 27.08
N GLY A 289 -6.36 -28.65 25.91
CA GLY A 289 -6.75 -29.53 24.80
C GLY A 289 -8.24 -29.61 24.45
N ASN A 290 -8.83 -28.52 23.94
CA ASN A 290 -9.84 -28.50 22.88
C ASN A 290 -10.18 -27.05 22.52
N VAL A 291 -9.79 -26.60 21.31
CA VAL A 291 -10.17 -25.27 20.81
C VAL A 291 -11.41 -25.40 19.93
N THR A 292 -12.57 -25.08 20.49
CA THR A 292 -13.76 -24.70 19.73
C THR A 292 -13.56 -23.28 19.18
N VAL A 293 -13.64 -23.13 17.86
CA VAL A 293 -13.50 -21.84 17.17
C VAL A 293 -14.72 -20.96 17.48
N ALA A 294 -14.54 -19.94 18.30
CA ALA A 294 -15.60 -18.95 18.58
C ALA A 294 -15.80 -17.97 17.40
N PRO A 295 -17.02 -17.44 17.18
CA PRO A 295 -17.34 -16.55 16.07
C PRO A 295 -16.65 -15.18 16.13
N LEU A 296 -16.52 -14.55 14.96
CA LEU A 296 -15.77 -13.32 14.64
C LEU A 296 -16.00 -12.12 15.59
N HIS A 297 -17.07 -12.08 16.37
CA HIS A 297 -17.33 -10.99 17.30
C HIS A 297 -16.38 -10.92 18.51
N GLU A 298 -15.71 -12.01 18.87
CA GLU A 298 -14.78 -12.02 20.02
C GLU A 298 -13.33 -11.67 19.66
N ARG A 299 -12.97 -11.62 18.37
CA ARG A 299 -11.60 -11.29 17.94
C ARG A 299 -11.23 -9.81 18.06
N ILE A 300 -12.20 -8.94 18.34
CA ILE A 300 -11.99 -7.49 18.57
C ILE A 300 -11.59 -7.18 20.04
N ALA A 301 -11.66 -8.15 20.95
CA ALA A 301 -11.37 -7.91 22.37
C ALA A 301 -9.87 -7.84 22.73
N VAL A 302 -8.96 -8.36 21.90
CA VAL A 302 -7.54 -8.52 22.28
C VAL A 302 -6.70 -7.24 22.09
N ILE A 303 -7.17 -6.26 21.32
CA ILE A 303 -6.54 -4.91 21.27
C ILE A 303 -7.14 -3.96 22.32
N ARG A 304 -8.21 -4.37 23.03
CA ARG A 304 -8.92 -3.55 24.03
C ARG A 304 -8.54 -3.81 25.49
N SER A 305 -7.59 -4.70 25.81
CA SER A 305 -7.22 -5.00 27.20
C SER A 305 -5.86 -4.41 27.62
N GLY A 306 -5.66 -3.13 27.36
CA GLY A 306 -4.69 -2.32 28.11
C GLY A 306 -5.40 -1.62 29.28
N TYR A 307 -5.42 -2.25 30.45
CA TYR A 307 -5.81 -1.71 31.76
C TYR A 307 -7.24 -1.13 31.90
N LYS A 308 -8.18 -1.96 32.39
CA LYS A 308 -9.30 -1.45 33.18
C LYS A 308 -8.76 -1.03 34.56
N ILE A 309 -8.45 0.25 34.72
CA ILE A 309 -8.53 0.88 36.05
C ILE A 309 -9.93 1.47 36.13
N ALA A 310 -10.74 0.90 37.01
CA ALA A 310 -12.02 1.47 37.38
C ALA A 310 -11.78 2.87 37.99
N VAL A 311 -12.31 3.91 37.37
CA VAL A 311 -12.51 5.21 38.02
C VAL A 311 -13.96 5.60 37.82
N SER A 312 -14.73 5.46 38.90
CA SER A 312 -16.05 6.03 39.05
C SER A 312 -16.00 7.55 38.88
N GLY A 313 -16.87 8.09 38.01
CA GLY A 313 -17.37 9.46 38.06
C GLY A 313 -16.36 10.59 37.75
N GLY A 314 -16.52 11.24 36.60
CA GLY A 314 -15.99 12.59 36.40
C GLY A 314 -15.63 12.97 34.95
N SER A 315 -16.52 13.75 34.32
CA SER A 315 -16.26 14.82 33.34
C SER A 315 -15.23 14.59 32.20
N ALA A 316 -15.72 14.63 30.96
CA ALA A 316 -15.02 14.46 29.68
C ALA A 316 -13.92 15.51 29.35
N ILE A 317 -13.49 16.35 30.29
CA ILE A 317 -12.47 17.41 30.07
C ILE A 317 -11.05 16.91 30.40
N SER A 318 -10.89 15.73 31.00
CA SER A 318 -9.59 15.17 31.42
C SER A 318 -8.81 14.44 30.30
N HIS A 319 -9.47 13.92 29.27
CA HIS A 319 -8.82 13.09 28.24
C HIS A 319 -7.95 13.88 27.24
N ILE A 320 -8.28 15.15 26.97
CA ILE A 320 -7.52 15.99 26.03
C ILE A 320 -6.17 16.45 26.62
N LYS A 321 -6.03 16.50 27.95
CA LYS A 321 -4.74 16.81 28.59
C LYS A 321 -3.78 15.61 28.59
N ALA A 322 -4.29 14.38 28.70
CA ALA A 322 -3.46 13.18 28.71
C ALA A 322 -2.76 12.97 27.35
N VAL A 323 -3.49 13.06 26.22
CA VAL A 323 -2.92 12.84 24.88
C VAL A 323 -1.83 13.86 24.54
N LYS A 324 -2.00 15.15 24.92
CA LYS A 324 -0.96 16.17 24.75
C LYS A 324 0.29 15.94 25.61
N MET A 325 0.16 15.28 26.77
CA MET A 325 1.29 14.98 27.65
C MET A 325 2.14 13.81 27.16
N TYR A 326 1.52 12.81 26.50
CA TYR A 326 2.23 11.65 25.92
C TYR A 326 3.02 12.01 24.66
N THR A 327 2.52 12.90 23.80
CA THR A 327 3.29 13.38 22.63
C THR A 327 4.56 14.14 23.05
N VAL A 328 4.49 14.92 24.13
CA VAL A 328 5.66 15.66 24.67
C VAL A 328 6.69 14.73 25.32
N THR A 329 6.24 13.62 25.90
CA THR A 329 7.13 12.64 26.55
C THR A 329 7.89 11.77 25.53
N ILE A 330 7.22 11.36 24.44
CA ILE A 330 7.87 10.64 23.32
C ILE A 330 8.89 11.55 22.61
N ILE A 331 8.56 12.83 22.39
CA ILE A 331 9.51 13.80 21.81
C ILE A 331 10.72 14.03 22.75
N ARG A 332 10.51 14.05 24.07
CA ARG A 332 11.61 14.13 25.05
C ARG A 332 12.50 12.88 25.04
N GLN A 333 11.93 11.68 24.93
CA GLN A 333 12.71 10.43 24.85
C GLN A 333 13.50 10.32 23.55
N MET A 334 12.96 10.78 22.41
CA MET A 334 13.72 10.85 21.15
C MET A 334 14.84 11.91 21.20
N THR A 335 14.66 12.99 21.95
CA THR A 335 15.69 14.04 22.13
C THR A 335 16.81 13.57 23.06
N ILE A 336 16.52 12.76 24.08
CA ILE A 336 17.53 12.19 24.99
C ILE A 336 18.35 11.10 24.28
N CYS A 337 17.74 10.33 23.39
CA CYS A 337 18.45 9.34 22.57
C CYS A 337 19.44 9.99 21.57
N ALA A 338 19.15 11.23 21.13
CA ALA A 338 20.02 11.98 20.23
C ALA A 338 21.26 12.63 20.89
N ILE A 339 21.33 12.67 22.24
CA ILE A 339 22.47 13.25 22.97
C ILE A 339 23.59 12.21 23.20
N GLY A 340 23.32 10.92 22.98
CA GLY A 340 24.26 9.81 23.22
C GLY A 340 25.22 9.44 22.08
N LEU A 341 25.02 9.92 20.84
CA LEU A 341 25.89 9.60 19.70
C LEU A 341 26.64 10.85 19.19
N LYS A 342 27.73 11.19 19.89
CA LYS A 342 28.77 12.11 19.36
C LYS A 342 29.50 11.43 18.20
N LYS A 343 29.04 11.68 16.97
CA LYS A 343 29.82 11.88 15.72
C LYS A 343 28.91 11.70 14.50
N ARG A 344 28.36 12.80 13.99
CA ARG A 344 28.06 13.07 12.54
C ARG A 344 27.23 14.35 12.44
N MET A 345 27.89 15.49 12.63
CA MET A 345 27.31 16.83 12.61
C MET A 345 27.21 17.40 11.19
N LEU A 346 26.63 16.64 10.26
CA LEU A 346 26.28 17.12 8.91
C LEU A 346 24.86 16.78 8.45
N PHE A 347 24.10 15.96 9.20
CA PHE A 347 22.73 15.59 8.82
C PHE A 347 21.63 16.49 9.43
N ILE A 348 21.97 17.30 10.44
CA ILE A 348 21.00 18.12 11.19
C ILE A 348 20.73 19.47 10.51
N CYS A 349 21.62 19.94 9.62
CA CYS A 349 21.35 21.18 8.87
C CYS A 349 20.34 21.01 7.72
N TRP A 350 20.05 19.78 7.26
CA TRP A 350 19.13 19.59 6.13
C TRP A 350 17.67 19.37 6.56
N THR A 351 17.45 18.65 7.67
CA THR A 351 16.11 18.44 8.23
C THR A 351 15.53 19.70 8.88
N ALA A 352 16.37 20.58 9.42
CA ALA A 352 15.95 21.89 9.91
C ALA A 352 15.58 22.85 8.76
N LEU A 353 16.33 22.82 7.65
CA LEU A 353 16.04 23.64 6.47
C LEU A 353 14.72 23.22 5.80
N LEU A 354 14.47 21.91 5.67
CA LEU A 354 13.21 21.37 5.12
C LEU A 354 11.99 21.68 6.00
N LYS A 355 12.14 21.69 7.33
CA LYS A 355 11.05 22.10 8.25
C LYS A 355 10.80 23.61 8.25
N ILE A 356 11.80 24.44 7.96
CA ILE A 356 11.63 25.90 7.81
C ILE A 356 11.01 26.23 6.45
N LEU A 357 11.38 25.51 5.39
CA LEU A 357 10.80 25.67 4.05
C LEU A 357 9.35 25.15 3.97
N ALA A 358 9.01 24.06 4.67
CA ALA A 358 7.63 23.56 4.74
C ALA A 358 6.66 24.47 5.51
N LYS A 359 7.16 25.44 6.29
CA LYS A 359 6.33 26.41 7.05
C LYS A 359 6.26 27.80 6.43
N ARG A 360 7.04 28.12 5.41
CA ARG A 360 6.94 29.41 4.69
C ARG A 360 6.67 29.17 3.22
N ARG A 361 5.45 29.52 2.78
CA ARG A 361 5.02 29.61 1.39
C ARG A 361 5.92 30.58 0.61
N VAL A 362 7.03 30.11 0.05
CA VAL A 362 7.80 30.80 -1.00
C VAL A 362 8.49 29.73 -1.86
N PHE A 363 8.05 29.57 -3.10
CA PHE A 363 8.86 28.90 -4.13
C PHE A 363 9.88 29.93 -4.63
N VAL A 364 11.17 29.64 -4.47
CA VAL A 364 12.23 30.32 -5.23
C VAL A 364 12.46 29.48 -6.48
N ASN A 365 12.26 30.12 -7.63
CA ASN A 365 12.61 29.57 -8.94
C ASN A 365 14.13 29.41 -9.01
N MET A 366 14.62 28.21 -9.30
CA MET A 366 16.04 27.98 -9.58
C MET A 366 16.16 27.30 -10.95
N GLU A 367 15.97 28.09 -12.01
CA GLU A 367 16.72 27.93 -13.25
C GLU A 367 18.05 28.69 -13.09
N ALA A 368 19.15 27.94 -13.08
CA ALA A 368 20.47 28.29 -13.63
C ALA A 368 21.36 27.04 -13.58
#